data_AF-A0A2I7N390-F1
#
_entry.id   AF-A0A2I7N390-F1
#
_cell.length_a   1.000
_cell.length_b   1.000
_cell.length_c   1.000
_cell.angle_alpha   90.00
_cell.angle_beta   90.00
_cell.angle_gamma   90.00
#
_symmetry.space_group_name_H-M   'P 1'
#
loop_
_entity.id
_entity.type
_entity.pdbx_description
1 polymer ?
#
loop_
_entity_poly.entity_id
_entity_poly.type
_entity_poly.pdbx_seq_one_letter_code
_entity_poly.pdbx_strand_id
1 'polypeptide(L)'
;MGVTLKKKLKRYYIFNNWILFITLLPVAVWLAYVAANWQLSSSIKNYSTKTHVETRIVKAELPKYLSESYTILSSFDNRIDKLETAIINQQNLSEQQFTALYSLYSNSLTIFSIILGVFGLISAVLGILLSNKVNERYQEIKQIERTIENKTFEVEKLKADIDALINNKNTEIFNKFIEYDNSRLINALKENPDNIGNVVAILSVRNIKGENNWKIIRNAFLELCSRFKENMGHPAISSYASLIFQFYPNKISSGKDTELLHALINRRPWTQQIGFFSNELIHLAKVFALAQNDDVVTIFIEIVVKSPGCSRCLNMDQYKGDVINALKECILKNNKIRIEIEKYKELVDKQIELYVKNPSILAEHYQNIAKGLQEALSN
;
A
#
# COMPACT_ATOMS: atom_id res chain seq x y z
N MET A 1 -19.75 0.60 -3.06
CA MET A 1 -20.62 -0.60 -2.94
C MET A 1 -20.72 -1.16 -1.51
N GLY A 2 -19.69 -1.09 -0.66
CA GLY A 2 -19.71 -1.69 0.69
C GLY A 2 -20.70 -1.11 1.72
N VAL A 3 -21.09 0.17 1.60
CA VAL A 3 -22.02 0.83 2.56
C VAL A 3 -23.46 0.31 2.43
N THR A 4 -23.86 -0.11 1.22
CA THR A 4 -25.22 -0.56 0.92
C THR A 4 -25.47 -1.99 1.41
N LEU A 5 -24.44 -2.85 1.37
CA LEU A 5 -24.53 -4.24 1.82
C LEU A 5 -24.58 -4.34 3.36
N LYS A 6 -23.78 -3.52 4.05
CA LYS A 6 -23.76 -3.44 5.53
C LYS A 6 -25.11 -2.95 6.07
N LYS A 7 -25.77 -2.02 5.38
CA LYS A 7 -27.15 -1.58 5.71
C LYS A 7 -28.21 -2.67 5.49
N LYS A 8 -28.06 -3.52 4.45
CA LYS A 8 -28.98 -4.64 4.19
C LYS A 8 -28.83 -5.76 5.23
N LEU A 9 -27.61 -6.12 5.62
CA LEU A 9 -27.36 -7.11 6.67
C LEU A 9 -27.89 -6.68 8.05
N LYS A 10 -27.78 -5.39 8.41
CA LYS A 10 -28.33 -4.86 9.67
C LYS A 10 -29.86 -4.93 9.73
N ARG A 11 -30.56 -4.66 8.61
CA ARG A 11 -32.02 -4.84 8.54
C ARG A 11 -32.43 -6.30 8.67
N TYR A 12 -31.58 -7.21 8.21
CA TYR A 12 -31.81 -8.66 8.27
C TYR A 12 -31.72 -9.22 9.70
N TYR A 13 -30.72 -8.79 10.47
CA TYR A 13 -30.58 -9.18 11.88
C TYR A 13 -31.78 -8.71 12.73
N ILE A 14 -32.29 -7.51 12.44
CA ILE A 14 -33.49 -6.97 13.09
C ILE A 14 -34.71 -7.83 12.73
N PHE A 15 -34.89 -8.20 11.45
CA PHE A 15 -36.03 -9.02 11.01
C PHE A 15 -36.03 -10.43 11.64
N ASN A 16 -34.87 -11.05 11.81
CA ASN A 16 -34.78 -12.39 12.42
C ASN A 16 -35.14 -12.37 13.92
N ASN A 17 -34.77 -11.30 14.64
CA ASN A 17 -35.19 -11.10 16.04
C ASN A 17 -36.70 -10.85 16.17
N TRP A 18 -37.32 -10.20 15.18
CA TRP A 18 -38.79 -10.03 15.15
C TRP A 18 -39.52 -11.36 14.91
N ILE A 19 -38.99 -12.24 14.06
CA ILE A 19 -39.56 -13.59 13.86
C ILE A 19 -39.46 -14.41 15.16
N LEU A 20 -38.31 -14.38 15.84
CA LEU A 20 -38.11 -15.04 17.14
C LEU A 20 -39.07 -14.49 18.21
N PHE A 21 -39.32 -13.18 18.21
CA PHE A 21 -40.27 -12.55 19.12
C PHE A 21 -41.72 -13.00 18.83
N ILE A 22 -42.11 -13.05 17.55
CA ILE A 22 -43.46 -13.47 17.13
C ILE A 22 -43.68 -14.97 17.36
N THR A 23 -42.65 -15.82 17.27
CA THR A 23 -42.80 -17.26 17.55
C THR A 23 -42.79 -17.58 19.04
N LEU A 24 -42.15 -16.78 19.88
CA LEU A 24 -42.12 -16.97 21.34
C LEU A 24 -43.32 -16.32 22.06
N LEU A 25 -43.96 -15.31 21.47
CA LEU A 25 -45.12 -14.63 22.06
C LEU A 25 -46.31 -15.58 22.35
N PRO A 26 -46.72 -16.50 21.46
CA PRO A 26 -47.80 -17.44 21.73
C PRO A 26 -47.46 -18.42 22.84
N VAL A 27 -46.20 -18.83 22.97
CA VAL A 27 -45.71 -19.72 24.03
C VAL A 27 -45.74 -19.00 25.39
N ALA A 28 -45.33 -17.74 25.43
CA ALA A 28 -45.39 -16.91 26.63
C ALA A 28 -46.84 -16.62 27.08
N VAL A 29 -47.73 -16.34 26.13
CA VAL A 29 -49.18 -16.16 26.40
C VAL A 29 -49.81 -17.47 26.89
N TRP A 30 -49.41 -18.61 26.33
CA TRP A 30 -49.86 -19.93 26.80
C TRP A 30 -49.40 -20.23 28.22
N LEU A 31 -48.12 -19.98 28.54
CA LEU A 31 -47.60 -20.15 29.91
C LEU A 31 -48.30 -19.24 30.93
N ALA A 32 -48.59 -17.98 30.57
CA ALA A 32 -49.33 -17.07 31.42
C ALA A 32 -50.79 -17.53 31.64
N TYR A 33 -51.44 -18.07 30.62
CA TYR A 33 -52.80 -18.61 30.70
C TYR A 33 -52.86 -19.90 31.55
N VAL A 34 -51.88 -20.79 31.42
CA VAL A 34 -51.75 -21.99 32.25
C VAL A 34 -51.53 -21.62 33.73
N ALA A 35 -50.67 -20.63 34.01
CA ALA A 35 -50.44 -20.13 35.36
C ALA A 35 -51.73 -19.55 36.00
N ALA A 36 -52.48 -18.75 35.23
CA ALA A 36 -53.75 -18.18 35.69
C ALA A 36 -54.82 -19.26 35.98
N ASN A 37 -54.90 -20.30 35.16
CA ASN A 37 -55.83 -21.42 35.37
C ASN A 37 -55.44 -22.31 36.55
N TRP A 38 -54.14 -22.47 36.84
CA TRP A 38 -53.68 -23.18 38.03
C TRP A 38 -54.07 -22.42 39.32
N GLN A 39 -53.99 -21.09 39.28
CA GLN A 39 -54.42 -20.22 40.38
C GLN A 39 -55.95 -20.24 40.58
N LEU A 40 -56.73 -20.36 39.50
CA LEU A 40 -58.19 -20.52 39.58
C LEU A 40 -58.60 -21.90 40.14
N SER A 41 -57.92 -22.98 39.71
CA SER A 41 -58.15 -24.36 40.18
C SER A 41 -57.89 -24.50 41.70
N SER A 42 -56.82 -23.88 42.21
CA SER A 42 -56.53 -23.86 43.65
C SER A 42 -57.60 -23.09 44.46
N SER A 43 -58.20 -22.05 43.87
CA SER A 43 -59.28 -21.27 44.50
C SER A 43 -60.60 -22.05 44.56
N ILE A 44 -60.89 -22.89 43.56
CA ILE A 44 -62.09 -23.75 43.51
C ILE A 44 -62.01 -24.89 44.53
N LYS A 45 -60.82 -25.48 44.74
CA LYS A 45 -60.60 -26.52 45.77
C LYS A 45 -60.90 -26.02 47.19
N ASN A 46 -60.69 -24.74 47.46
CA ASN A 46 -61.00 -24.10 48.76
C ASN A 46 -62.50 -23.77 48.94
N TYR A 47 -63.30 -23.74 47.88
CA TYR A 47 -64.74 -23.47 47.96
C TYR A 47 -65.56 -24.73 48.26
N SER A 48 -65.12 -25.89 47.76
CA SER A 48 -65.77 -27.20 47.98
C SER A 48 -65.66 -27.69 49.44
N THR A 49 -64.58 -27.38 50.15
CA THR A 49 -64.41 -27.75 51.57
C THR A 49 -65.24 -26.88 52.54
N LYS A 50 -65.83 -25.78 52.07
CA LYS A 50 -66.53 -24.80 52.93
C LYS A 50 -68.06 -24.95 52.96
N THR A 51 -68.63 -25.94 52.26
CA THR A 51 -70.10 -26.12 52.11
C THR A 51 -70.65 -27.43 52.72
N HIS A 52 -69.93 -28.07 53.64
CA HIS A 52 -70.57 -29.00 54.59
C HIS A 52 -71.24 -28.19 55.72
N VAL A 53 -72.42 -27.64 55.43
CA VAL A 53 -73.33 -27.15 56.48
C VAL A 53 -74.11 -28.35 57.00
N GLU A 54 -73.78 -28.74 58.22
CA GLU A 54 -74.53 -29.69 59.05
C GLU A 54 -76.00 -29.27 59.15
N THR A 55 -76.92 -30.18 58.81
CA THR A 55 -78.30 -30.13 59.29
C THR A 55 -78.58 -31.38 60.10
N ARG A 56 -78.27 -31.31 61.40
CA ARG A 56 -78.84 -32.15 62.46
C ARG A 56 -80.15 -31.52 62.92
N ILE A 57 -81.29 -32.20 62.74
CA ILE A 57 -82.51 -32.01 63.53
C ILE A 57 -83.11 -33.41 63.77
N VAL A 58 -82.72 -34.08 64.87
CA VAL A 58 -83.47 -34.27 66.14
C VAL A 58 -84.75 -35.10 65.98
N LYS A 59 -84.63 -36.43 66.13
CA LYS A 59 -85.73 -37.30 66.58
C LYS A 59 -85.85 -37.16 68.10
N ALA A 60 -86.91 -36.53 68.58
CA ALA A 60 -87.30 -36.55 69.99
C ALA A 60 -88.58 -37.37 70.14
N GLU A 61 -88.57 -38.33 71.07
CA GLU A 61 -89.68 -39.22 71.42
C GLU A 61 -90.66 -38.58 72.43
N LEU A 62 -91.81 -39.29 72.60
CA LEU A 62 -92.85 -39.26 73.67
C LEU A 62 -94.09 -38.34 73.49
N PRO A 63 -95.27 -38.66 74.08
CA PRO A 63 -96.08 -39.90 74.01
C PRO A 63 -97.62 -39.66 73.85
N LYS A 64 -98.40 -40.75 73.66
CA LYS A 64 -99.81 -40.99 74.08
C LYS A 64 -100.89 -39.89 73.87
N TYR A 65 -101.76 -40.07 72.86
CA TYR A 65 -103.23 -40.32 72.97
C TYR A 65 -104.02 -39.91 71.70
N LEU A 66 -104.81 -40.87 71.20
CA LEU A 66 -106.19 -40.79 70.67
C LEU A 66 -106.56 -39.79 69.54
N SER A 67 -106.63 -40.39 68.34
CA SER A 67 -107.72 -40.37 67.34
C SER A 67 -108.02 -39.17 66.43
N GLU A 68 -107.38 -38.01 66.52
CA GLU A 68 -107.55 -36.93 65.49
C GLU A 68 -106.28 -36.56 64.71
N SER A 69 -105.15 -37.25 64.97
CA SER A 69 -103.82 -36.88 64.46
C SER A 69 -103.32 -37.67 63.23
N TYR A 70 -103.95 -38.79 62.85
CA TYR A 70 -103.45 -39.68 61.78
C TYR A 70 -103.58 -39.11 60.35
N THR A 71 -104.63 -38.34 60.08
CA THR A 71 -104.89 -37.76 58.75
C THR A 71 -104.00 -36.55 58.48
N ILE A 72 -103.64 -35.79 59.51
CA ILE A 72 -102.75 -34.63 59.39
C ILE A 72 -101.30 -35.10 59.23
N LEU A 73 -100.84 -36.08 60.02
CA LEU A 73 -99.50 -36.67 59.93
C LEU A 73 -99.22 -37.31 58.56
N SER A 74 -100.13 -38.14 58.04
CA SER A 74 -99.97 -38.76 56.71
C SER A 74 -99.95 -37.74 55.56
N SER A 75 -100.70 -36.64 55.69
CA SER A 75 -100.64 -35.53 54.72
C SER A 75 -99.33 -34.74 54.79
N PHE A 76 -98.70 -34.69 55.95
CA PHE A 76 -97.45 -33.97 56.20
C PHE A 76 -96.24 -34.79 55.73
N ASP A 77 -96.19 -36.09 56.04
CA ASP A 77 -95.15 -37.01 55.54
C ASP A 77 -95.14 -37.07 54.01
N ASN A 78 -96.31 -37.16 53.38
CA ASN A 78 -96.41 -37.19 51.91
C ASN A 78 -95.98 -35.86 51.25
N ARG A 79 -96.00 -34.74 51.99
CA ARG A 79 -95.46 -33.44 51.53
C ARG A 79 -93.96 -33.35 51.75
N ILE A 80 -93.44 -33.91 52.85
CA ILE A 80 -92.00 -34.01 53.12
C ILE A 80 -91.33 -34.91 52.07
N ASP A 81 -91.87 -36.10 51.79
CA ASP A 81 -91.33 -37.01 50.77
C ASP A 81 -91.30 -36.36 49.37
N LYS A 82 -92.34 -35.60 49.02
CA LYS A 82 -92.38 -34.83 47.76
C LYS A 82 -91.35 -33.71 47.71
N LEU A 83 -91.10 -33.04 48.85
CA LEU A 83 -90.10 -31.99 48.96
C LEU A 83 -88.67 -32.56 48.91
N GLU A 84 -88.39 -33.66 49.61
CA GLU A 84 -87.09 -34.35 49.54
C GLU A 84 -86.83 -34.86 48.12
N THR A 85 -87.82 -35.46 47.47
CA THR A 85 -87.71 -35.92 46.08
C THR A 85 -87.46 -34.73 45.13
N ALA A 86 -88.11 -33.58 45.35
CA ALA A 86 -87.89 -32.39 44.54
C ALA A 86 -86.48 -31.79 44.75
N ILE A 87 -85.99 -31.75 45.99
CA ILE A 87 -84.66 -31.24 46.35
C ILE A 87 -83.57 -32.15 45.75
N ILE A 88 -83.70 -33.47 45.90
CA ILE A 88 -82.77 -34.46 45.32
C ILE A 88 -82.77 -34.37 43.79
N ASN A 89 -83.95 -34.26 43.16
CA ASN A 89 -84.03 -34.11 41.70
C ASN A 89 -83.42 -32.78 41.23
N GLN A 90 -83.58 -31.69 41.97
CA GLN A 90 -82.99 -30.40 41.64
C GLN A 90 -81.46 -30.40 41.81
N GLN A 91 -80.94 -31.05 42.85
CA GLN A 91 -79.50 -31.28 43.04
C GLN A 91 -78.91 -32.14 41.92
N ASN A 92 -79.54 -33.26 41.58
CA ASN A 92 -79.10 -34.13 40.50
C ASN A 92 -79.14 -33.43 39.13
N LEU A 93 -80.15 -32.59 38.87
CA LEU A 93 -80.20 -31.76 37.65
C LEU A 93 -79.03 -30.79 37.59
N SER A 94 -78.66 -30.17 38.73
CA SER A 94 -77.55 -29.22 38.81
C SER A 94 -76.19 -29.88 38.62
N GLU A 95 -75.98 -31.10 39.15
CA GLU A 95 -74.74 -31.87 38.95
C GLU A 95 -74.60 -32.39 37.51
N GLN A 96 -75.70 -32.85 36.90
CA GLN A 96 -75.71 -33.27 35.50
C GLN A 96 -75.45 -32.09 34.55
N GLN A 97 -76.07 -30.93 34.80
CA GLN A 97 -75.81 -29.71 34.03
C GLN A 97 -74.37 -29.23 34.20
N PHE A 98 -73.82 -29.29 35.42
CA PHE A 98 -72.43 -28.91 35.69
C PHE A 98 -71.43 -29.85 35.01
N THR A 99 -71.68 -31.16 35.04
CA THR A 99 -70.81 -32.16 34.39
C THR A 99 -70.90 -32.06 32.87
N ALA A 100 -72.08 -31.77 32.32
CA ALA A 100 -72.25 -31.48 30.90
C ALA A 100 -71.51 -30.20 30.49
N LEU A 101 -71.58 -29.12 31.28
CA LEU A 101 -70.84 -27.88 31.04
C LEU A 101 -69.33 -28.09 31.13
N TYR A 102 -68.87 -28.83 32.15
CA TYR A 102 -67.45 -29.15 32.34
C TYR A 102 -66.91 -30.03 31.21
N SER A 103 -67.70 -30.99 30.75
CA SER A 103 -67.39 -31.82 29.57
C SER A 103 -67.28 -30.97 28.30
N LEU A 104 -68.25 -30.09 28.04
CA LEU A 104 -68.21 -29.17 26.89
C LEU A 104 -67.01 -28.20 26.95
N TYR A 105 -66.67 -27.71 28.15
CA TYR A 105 -65.52 -26.83 28.36
C TYR A 105 -64.18 -27.57 28.23
N SER A 106 -64.07 -28.78 28.76
CA SER A 106 -62.88 -29.63 28.63
C SER A 106 -62.64 -30.05 27.16
N ASN A 107 -63.71 -30.39 26.45
CA ASN A 107 -63.64 -30.72 25.02
C ASN A 107 -63.24 -29.49 24.19
N SER A 108 -63.78 -28.30 24.49
CA SER A 108 -63.39 -27.07 23.79
C SER A 108 -61.94 -26.67 24.08
N LEU A 109 -61.47 -26.80 25.33
CA LEU A 109 -60.06 -26.60 25.69
C LEU A 109 -59.12 -27.57 24.96
N THR A 110 -59.51 -28.84 24.84
CA THR A 110 -58.73 -29.84 24.10
C THR A 110 -58.65 -29.47 22.61
N ILE A 111 -59.76 -29.04 22.01
CA ILE A 111 -59.80 -28.57 20.61
C ILE A 111 -58.91 -27.32 20.44
N PHE A 112 -58.97 -26.35 21.35
CA PHE A 112 -58.10 -25.16 21.31
C PHE A 112 -56.61 -25.53 21.45
N SER A 113 -56.26 -26.48 22.32
CA SER A 113 -54.89 -26.98 22.47
C SER A 113 -54.38 -27.66 21.19
N ILE A 114 -55.21 -28.47 20.53
CA ILE A 114 -54.88 -29.09 19.24
C ILE A 114 -54.68 -28.02 18.16
N ILE A 115 -55.57 -27.04 18.05
CA ILE A 115 -55.46 -25.95 17.07
C ILE A 115 -54.15 -25.16 17.29
N LEU A 116 -53.84 -24.80 18.54
CA LEU A 116 -52.59 -24.11 18.88
C LEU A 116 -51.35 -24.96 18.57
N GLY A 117 -51.40 -26.27 18.85
CA GLY A 117 -50.33 -27.20 18.48
C GLY A 117 -50.09 -27.26 16.98
N VAL A 118 -51.16 -27.30 16.18
CA VAL A 118 -51.09 -27.28 14.70
C VAL A 118 -50.51 -25.95 14.20
N PHE A 119 -50.94 -24.80 14.75
CA PHE A 119 -50.37 -23.49 14.40
C PHE A 119 -48.88 -23.38 14.77
N GLY A 120 -48.47 -23.95 15.90
CA GLY A 120 -47.06 -24.03 16.30
C GLY A 120 -46.24 -24.85 15.31
N LEU A 121 -46.78 -25.98 14.86
CA LEU A 121 -46.12 -26.87 13.89
C LEU A 121 -46.00 -26.20 12.51
N ILE A 122 -47.07 -25.53 12.04
CA ILE A 122 -47.04 -24.73 10.79
C ILE A 122 -45.98 -23.63 10.89
N SER A 123 -45.93 -22.92 12.02
CA SER A 123 -44.95 -21.85 12.24
C SER A 123 -43.51 -22.36 12.27
N ALA A 124 -43.27 -23.53 12.87
CA ALA A 124 -41.97 -24.18 12.88
C ALA A 124 -41.52 -24.61 11.48
N VAL A 125 -42.41 -25.22 10.69
CA VAL A 125 -42.12 -25.63 9.31
C VAL A 125 -41.83 -24.41 8.42
N LEU A 126 -42.65 -23.35 8.52
CA LEU A 126 -42.40 -22.10 7.80
C LEU A 126 -41.07 -21.46 8.22
N GLY A 127 -40.75 -21.48 9.52
CA GLY A 127 -39.48 -20.99 10.05
C GLY A 127 -38.27 -21.73 9.47
N ILE A 128 -38.33 -23.06 9.37
CA ILE A 128 -37.28 -23.88 8.76
C ILE A 128 -37.13 -23.59 7.27
N LEU A 129 -38.25 -23.52 6.52
CA LEU A 129 -38.23 -23.21 5.08
C LEU A 129 -37.65 -21.82 4.80
N LEU A 130 -38.07 -20.81 5.57
CA LEU A 130 -37.54 -19.46 5.48
C LEU A 130 -36.05 -19.44 5.84
N SER A 131 -35.65 -20.09 6.94
CA SER A 131 -34.25 -20.17 7.38
C SER A 131 -33.35 -20.80 6.32
N ASN A 132 -33.79 -21.90 5.70
CA ASN A 132 -33.04 -22.54 4.61
C ASN A 132 -32.90 -21.59 3.40
N LYS A 133 -33.99 -20.91 3.00
CA LYS A 133 -33.95 -19.95 1.91
C LYS A 133 -33.05 -18.74 2.22
N VAL A 134 -33.05 -18.27 3.46
CA VAL A 134 -32.14 -17.22 3.95
C VAL A 134 -30.70 -17.68 3.82
N ASN A 135 -30.39 -18.89 4.30
CA ASN A 135 -29.04 -19.43 4.30
C ASN A 135 -28.51 -19.62 2.87
N GLU A 136 -29.32 -20.15 1.95
CA GLU A 136 -28.99 -20.22 0.52
C GLU A 136 -28.61 -18.83 -0.03
N ARG A 137 -29.46 -17.82 0.18
CA ARG A 137 -29.20 -16.45 -0.27
C ARG A 137 -27.95 -15.84 0.36
N TYR A 138 -27.68 -16.16 1.63
CA TYR A 138 -26.48 -15.70 2.31
C TYR A 138 -25.20 -16.31 1.70
N GLN A 139 -25.22 -17.62 1.40
CA GLN A 139 -24.09 -18.27 0.73
C GLN A 139 -23.87 -17.73 -0.69
N GLU A 140 -24.94 -17.49 -1.46
CA GLU A 140 -24.86 -16.85 -2.78
C GLU A 140 -24.21 -15.46 -2.68
N ILE A 141 -24.65 -14.61 -1.73
CA ILE A 141 -24.07 -13.28 -1.51
C ILE A 141 -22.58 -13.39 -1.16
N LYS A 142 -22.21 -14.32 -0.29
CA LYS A 142 -20.81 -14.54 0.10
C LYS A 142 -19.94 -15.01 -1.06
N GLN A 143 -20.48 -15.83 -1.96
CA GLN A 143 -19.80 -16.21 -3.19
C GLN A 143 -19.61 -15.02 -4.13
N ILE A 144 -20.65 -14.20 -4.31
CA ILE A 144 -20.58 -12.97 -5.11
C ILE A 144 -19.53 -12.00 -4.55
N GLU A 145 -19.46 -11.82 -3.23
CA GLU A 145 -18.42 -10.99 -2.59
C GLU A 145 -17.01 -11.46 -2.95
N ARG A 146 -16.74 -12.76 -2.81
CA ARG A 146 -15.44 -13.36 -3.19
C ARG A 146 -15.13 -13.16 -4.67
N THR A 147 -16.13 -13.33 -5.54
CA THR A 147 -15.95 -13.09 -6.98
C THR A 147 -15.63 -11.62 -7.27
N ILE A 148 -16.28 -10.68 -6.57
CA ILE A 148 -16.01 -9.25 -6.72
C ILE A 148 -14.58 -8.92 -6.23
N GLU A 149 -14.16 -9.45 -5.09
CA GLU A 149 -12.79 -9.27 -4.58
C GLU A 149 -11.74 -9.78 -5.57
N ASN A 150 -11.92 -11.00 -6.09
CA ASN A 150 -11.03 -11.57 -7.10
C ASN A 150 -11.00 -10.73 -8.38
N LYS A 151 -12.16 -10.30 -8.89
CA LYS A 151 -12.23 -9.43 -10.08
C LYS A 151 -11.60 -8.07 -9.85
N THR A 152 -11.72 -7.51 -8.64
CA THR A 152 -11.10 -6.24 -8.29
C THR A 152 -9.58 -6.37 -8.31
N PHE A 153 -9.05 -7.45 -7.74
CA PHE A 153 -7.63 -7.77 -7.80
C PHE A 153 -7.12 -7.96 -9.24
N GLU A 154 -7.88 -8.67 -10.08
CA GLU A 154 -7.55 -8.82 -11.50
C GLU A 154 -7.51 -7.47 -12.24
N VAL A 155 -8.47 -6.58 -11.98
CA VAL A 155 -8.51 -5.23 -12.57
C VAL A 155 -7.32 -4.39 -12.11
N GLU A 156 -6.96 -4.44 -10.83
CA GLU A 156 -5.78 -3.74 -10.30
C GLU A 156 -4.48 -4.25 -10.93
N LYS A 157 -4.35 -5.57 -11.09
CA LYS A 157 -3.22 -6.18 -11.78
C LYS A 157 -3.14 -5.74 -13.25
N LEU A 158 -4.25 -5.80 -13.98
CA LEU A 158 -4.32 -5.35 -15.38
C LEU A 158 -3.97 -3.87 -15.53
N LYS A 159 -4.42 -3.02 -14.60
CA LYS A 159 -4.04 -1.60 -14.57
C LYS A 159 -2.54 -1.43 -14.41
N ALA A 160 -1.92 -2.15 -13.47
CA ALA A 160 -0.48 -2.11 -13.26
C ALA A 160 0.31 -2.60 -14.49
N ASP A 161 -0.17 -3.66 -15.14
CA ASP A 161 0.44 -4.19 -16.37
C ASP A 161 0.34 -3.19 -17.53
N ILE A 162 -0.81 -2.50 -17.69
CA ILE A 162 -0.99 -1.45 -18.69
C ILE A 162 -0.06 -0.26 -18.41
N ASP A 163 0.01 0.21 -17.16
CA ASP A 163 0.88 1.32 -16.77
C ASP A 163 2.36 0.98 -17.02
N ALA A 164 2.77 -0.26 -16.73
CA ALA A 164 4.12 -0.74 -17.03
C ALA A 164 4.40 -0.76 -18.54
N LEU A 165 3.46 -1.24 -19.36
CA LEU A 165 3.59 -1.24 -20.82
C LEU A 165 3.70 0.18 -21.39
N ILE A 166 2.88 1.12 -20.89
CA ILE A 166 2.91 2.52 -21.31
C ILE A 166 4.25 3.16 -20.93
N ASN A 167 4.68 3.00 -19.68
CA ASN A 167 5.94 3.59 -19.20
C ASN A 167 7.16 3.02 -19.93
N ASN A 168 7.19 1.71 -20.17
CA ASN A 168 8.28 1.08 -20.91
C ASN A 168 8.34 1.57 -22.36
N LYS A 169 7.19 1.63 -23.05
CA LYS A 169 7.14 2.15 -24.42
C LYS A 169 7.49 3.63 -24.50
N ASN A 170 7.04 4.45 -23.54
CA ASN A 170 7.40 5.87 -23.48
C ASN A 170 8.90 6.07 -23.26
N THR A 171 9.50 5.28 -22.37
CA THR A 171 10.96 5.30 -22.14
C THR A 171 11.72 4.86 -23.38
N GLU A 172 11.26 3.82 -24.08
CA GLU A 172 11.85 3.36 -25.33
C GLU A 172 11.77 4.44 -26.43
N ILE A 173 10.61 5.07 -26.60
CA ILE A 173 10.42 6.17 -27.57
C ILE A 173 11.31 7.35 -27.21
N PHE A 174 11.37 7.73 -25.94
CA PHE A 174 12.22 8.81 -25.47
C PHE A 174 13.70 8.51 -25.72
N ASN A 175 14.15 7.30 -25.42
CA ASN A 175 15.52 6.87 -25.70
C ASN A 175 15.83 6.91 -27.20
N LYS A 176 14.92 6.43 -28.06
CA LYS A 176 15.04 6.53 -29.52
C LYS A 176 15.12 7.98 -30.00
N PHE A 177 14.34 8.87 -29.41
CA PHE A 177 14.39 10.31 -29.72
C PHE A 177 15.76 10.89 -29.34
N ILE A 178 16.27 10.57 -28.15
CA ILE A 178 17.59 11.02 -27.69
C ILE A 178 18.70 10.45 -28.58
N GLU A 179 18.65 9.17 -28.95
CA GLU A 179 19.61 8.54 -29.87
C GLU A 179 19.60 9.20 -31.26
N TYR A 180 18.41 9.48 -31.79
CA TYR A 180 18.24 10.18 -33.06
C TYR A 180 18.79 11.61 -32.99
N ASP A 181 18.45 12.36 -31.94
CA ASP A 181 18.93 13.73 -31.74
C ASP A 181 20.45 13.78 -31.52
N ASN A 182 21.02 12.83 -30.77
CA ASN A 182 22.47 12.66 -30.65
C ASN A 182 23.13 12.45 -32.01
N SER A 183 22.56 11.57 -32.81
CA SER A 183 23.07 11.27 -34.15
C SER A 183 23.04 12.53 -35.02
N ARG A 184 21.98 13.34 -34.94
CA ARG A 184 21.90 14.63 -35.67
C ARG A 184 22.94 15.64 -35.20
N LEU A 185 23.11 15.81 -33.90
CA LEU A 185 24.10 16.74 -33.34
C LEU A 185 25.53 16.34 -33.71
N ILE A 186 25.84 15.04 -33.65
CA ILE A 186 27.14 14.50 -34.07
C ILE A 186 27.33 14.65 -35.59
N ASN A 187 26.30 14.39 -36.41
CA ASN A 187 26.39 14.61 -37.85
C ASN A 187 26.60 16.09 -38.22
N ALA A 188 26.04 17.04 -37.45
CA ALA A 188 26.31 18.46 -37.65
C ALA A 188 27.79 18.81 -37.45
N LEU A 189 28.51 18.10 -36.57
CA LEU A 189 29.96 18.23 -36.41
C LEU A 189 30.74 17.61 -37.57
N LYS A 190 30.22 16.53 -38.15
CA LYS A 190 30.79 15.88 -39.34
C LYS A 190 30.70 16.80 -40.57
N GLU A 191 29.60 17.52 -40.72
CA GLU A 191 29.38 18.44 -41.83
C GLU A 191 30.13 19.76 -41.64
N ASN A 192 30.18 20.27 -40.40
CA ASN A 192 30.94 21.47 -40.08
C ASN A 192 31.49 21.43 -38.64
N PRO A 193 32.83 21.29 -38.48
CA PRO A 193 33.47 21.33 -37.17
C PRO A 193 33.19 22.58 -36.32
N ASP A 194 32.89 23.72 -36.96
CA ASP A 194 32.63 24.98 -36.25
C ASP A 194 31.31 24.95 -35.45
N ASN A 195 30.43 23.99 -35.73
CA ASN A 195 29.15 23.82 -35.01
C ASN A 195 29.32 23.39 -33.55
N ILE A 196 30.52 23.01 -33.11
CA ILE A 196 30.77 22.49 -31.76
C ILE A 196 30.29 23.45 -30.66
N GLY A 197 30.42 24.77 -30.86
CA GLY A 197 29.96 25.76 -29.89
C GLY A 197 28.45 25.69 -29.62
N ASN A 198 27.67 25.24 -30.60
CA ASN A 198 26.21 25.13 -30.50
C ASN A 198 25.75 23.84 -29.85
N VAL A 199 26.57 22.78 -29.88
CA VAL A 199 26.14 21.43 -29.49
C VAL A 199 26.90 20.86 -28.29
N VAL A 200 28.07 21.40 -27.93
CA VAL A 200 28.94 20.83 -26.88
C VAL A 200 28.24 20.71 -25.53
N ALA A 201 27.48 21.72 -25.12
CA ALA A 201 26.76 21.70 -23.84
C ALA A 201 25.68 20.62 -23.77
N ILE A 202 25.09 20.27 -24.91
CA ILE A 202 24.10 19.19 -25.01
C ILE A 202 24.83 17.85 -25.05
N LEU A 203 25.89 17.72 -25.86
CA LEU A 203 26.64 16.47 -25.99
C LEU A 203 27.37 16.07 -24.70
N SER A 204 27.82 17.04 -23.89
CA SER A 204 28.54 16.78 -22.63
C SER A 204 27.68 16.11 -21.55
N VAL A 205 26.36 16.16 -21.67
CA VAL A 205 25.43 15.52 -20.71
C VAL A 205 24.75 14.27 -21.30
N ARG A 206 25.13 13.85 -22.50
CA ARG A 206 24.52 12.73 -23.21
C ARG A 206 25.49 11.57 -23.41
N ASN A 207 24.96 10.36 -23.59
CA ASN A 207 25.79 9.21 -23.92
C ASN A 207 26.17 9.26 -25.42
N ILE A 208 27.32 9.84 -25.71
CA ILE A 208 27.85 9.95 -27.07
C ILE A 208 28.93 8.92 -27.38
N LYS A 209 29.17 7.94 -26.49
CA LYS A 209 30.18 6.90 -26.68
C LYS A 209 29.87 6.05 -27.92
N GLY A 210 30.91 5.54 -28.56
CA GLY A 210 30.81 4.66 -29.71
C GLY A 210 31.86 4.96 -30.77
N GLU A 211 32.27 3.96 -31.54
CA GLU A 211 33.37 4.10 -32.50
C GLU A 211 33.06 5.07 -33.64
N ASN A 212 31.81 5.14 -34.09
CA ASN A 212 31.40 6.08 -35.14
C ASN A 212 31.46 7.53 -34.65
N ASN A 213 30.90 7.79 -33.46
CA ASN A 213 30.91 9.12 -32.85
C ASN A 213 32.34 9.56 -32.53
N TRP A 214 33.18 8.63 -32.04
CA TRP A 214 34.61 8.84 -31.84
C TRP A 214 35.28 9.36 -33.12
N LYS A 215 35.11 8.66 -34.24
CA LYS A 215 35.72 9.04 -35.52
C LYS A 215 35.29 10.43 -35.98
N ILE A 216 34.00 10.76 -35.83
CA ILE A 216 33.47 12.08 -36.20
C ILE A 216 34.09 13.17 -35.33
N ILE A 217 34.06 13.01 -34.00
CA ILE A 217 34.61 13.98 -33.05
C ILE A 217 36.12 14.15 -33.26
N ARG A 218 36.87 13.06 -33.37
CA ARG A 218 38.31 13.04 -33.63
C ARG A 218 38.65 13.77 -34.93
N ASN A 219 38.00 13.42 -36.03
CA ASN A 219 38.33 13.99 -37.33
C ASN A 219 37.96 15.47 -37.39
N ALA A 220 36.82 15.88 -36.82
CA ALA A 220 36.43 17.28 -36.73
C ALA A 220 37.42 18.09 -35.87
N PHE A 221 37.90 17.53 -34.76
CA PHE A 221 38.97 18.15 -33.96
C PHE A 221 40.25 18.35 -34.77
N LEU A 222 40.72 17.31 -35.46
CA LEU A 222 41.95 17.38 -36.26
C LEU A 222 41.83 18.34 -37.44
N GLU A 223 40.69 18.34 -38.12
CA GLU A 223 40.38 19.29 -39.18
C GLU A 223 40.39 20.73 -38.65
N LEU A 224 39.77 20.95 -37.49
CA LEU A 224 39.81 22.26 -36.86
C LEU A 224 41.26 22.66 -36.51
N CYS A 225 42.05 21.74 -35.98
CA CYS A 225 43.45 21.98 -35.68
C CYS A 225 44.27 22.33 -36.92
N SER A 226 43.99 21.74 -38.09
CA SER A 226 44.72 22.02 -39.34
C SER A 226 44.40 23.39 -39.95
N ARG A 227 43.22 23.95 -39.67
CA ARG A 227 42.80 25.28 -40.12
C ARG A 227 43.55 26.43 -39.42
N PHE A 228 44.06 26.20 -38.21
CA PHE A 228 44.76 27.22 -37.42
C PHE A 228 46.25 26.89 -37.31
N LYS A 229 47.10 27.93 -37.32
CA LYS A 229 48.54 27.77 -37.08
C LYS A 229 48.80 27.19 -35.67
N GLU A 230 49.98 26.62 -35.47
CA GLU A 230 50.42 26.14 -34.16
C GLU A 230 50.32 27.24 -33.10
N ASN A 231 49.86 26.87 -31.89
CA ASN A 231 49.58 27.78 -30.78
C ASN A 231 48.54 28.88 -31.05
N MET A 232 47.97 28.97 -32.26
CA MET A 232 46.70 29.68 -32.49
C MET A 232 45.55 28.73 -32.19
N GLY A 233 44.42 29.28 -31.78
CA GLY A 233 43.27 28.44 -31.53
C GLY A 233 41.96 29.17 -31.53
N HIS A 234 40.95 28.35 -31.33
CA HIS A 234 39.56 28.69 -31.42
C HIS A 234 38.89 28.08 -30.19
N PRO A 235 37.88 28.72 -29.57
CA PRO A 235 37.12 28.13 -28.46
C PRO A 235 36.50 26.76 -28.80
N ALA A 236 36.34 26.46 -30.10
CA ALA A 236 35.96 25.13 -30.57
C ALA A 236 36.98 24.04 -30.21
N ILE A 237 38.28 24.35 -30.16
CA ILE A 237 39.35 23.38 -29.81
C ILE A 237 39.16 22.89 -28.38
N SER A 238 38.92 23.79 -27.41
CA SER A 238 38.68 23.41 -26.02
C SER A 238 37.38 22.61 -25.87
N SER A 239 36.36 22.96 -26.65
CA SER A 239 35.06 22.27 -26.68
C SER A 239 35.15 20.84 -27.24
N TYR A 240 35.97 20.62 -28.26
CA TYR A 240 36.24 19.27 -28.75
C TYR A 240 37.10 18.48 -27.79
N ALA A 241 38.16 19.10 -27.26
CA ALA A 241 39.05 18.44 -26.33
C ALA A 241 38.30 18.01 -25.06
N SER A 242 37.37 18.81 -24.54
CA SER A 242 36.54 18.42 -23.39
C SER A 242 35.73 17.16 -23.67
N LEU A 243 35.03 17.06 -24.82
CA LEU A 243 34.32 15.84 -25.21
C LEU A 243 35.25 14.63 -25.35
N ILE A 244 36.45 14.84 -25.90
CA ILE A 244 37.45 13.79 -26.07
C ILE A 244 37.92 13.25 -24.70
N PHE A 245 38.28 14.12 -23.76
CA PHE A 245 38.68 13.70 -22.41
C PHE A 245 37.52 13.10 -21.61
N GLN A 246 36.31 13.61 -21.76
CA GLN A 246 35.14 13.14 -21.01
C GLN A 246 34.69 11.75 -21.46
N PHE A 247 34.60 11.50 -22.77
CA PHE A 247 34.00 10.26 -23.30
C PHE A 247 35.01 9.25 -23.84
N TYR A 248 36.21 9.69 -24.24
CA TYR A 248 37.20 8.86 -24.90
C TYR A 248 38.59 8.85 -24.25
N PRO A 249 38.73 8.92 -22.91
CA PRO A 249 40.05 8.98 -22.28
C PRO A 249 40.89 7.73 -22.55
N ASN A 250 40.25 6.57 -22.72
CA ASN A 250 40.93 5.32 -23.09
C ASN A 250 41.55 5.34 -24.50
N LYS A 251 41.00 6.15 -25.42
CA LYS A 251 41.58 6.31 -26.76
C LYS A 251 42.89 7.10 -26.66
N ILE A 252 42.91 8.14 -25.83
CA ILE A 252 44.09 8.94 -25.54
C ILE A 252 45.13 8.09 -24.81
N SER A 253 44.75 7.45 -23.70
CA SER A 253 45.69 6.72 -22.83
C SER A 253 46.34 5.51 -23.52
N SER A 254 45.70 4.96 -24.55
CA SER A 254 46.27 3.88 -25.36
C SER A 254 47.55 4.29 -26.10
N GLY A 255 47.76 5.59 -26.32
CA GLY A 255 48.92 6.11 -27.03
C GLY A 255 48.98 5.75 -28.52
N LYS A 256 47.92 5.15 -29.09
CA LYS A 256 47.92 4.63 -30.47
C LYS A 256 47.67 5.70 -31.53
N ASP A 257 47.01 6.78 -31.15
CA ASP A 257 46.56 7.84 -32.06
C ASP A 257 47.52 9.03 -32.04
N THR A 258 48.72 8.84 -32.56
CA THR A 258 49.82 9.82 -32.46
C THR A 258 49.47 11.18 -33.05
N GLU A 259 48.70 11.21 -34.14
CA GLU A 259 48.21 12.45 -34.76
C GLU A 259 47.35 13.27 -33.79
N LEU A 260 46.42 12.61 -33.08
CA LEU A 260 45.61 13.26 -32.05
C LEU A 260 46.47 13.75 -30.88
N LEU A 261 47.42 12.94 -30.40
CA LEU A 261 48.27 13.31 -29.26
C LEU A 261 49.08 14.57 -29.60
N HIS A 262 49.70 14.60 -30.79
CA HIS A 262 50.43 15.76 -31.27
C HIS A 262 49.52 16.99 -31.39
N ALA A 263 48.30 16.84 -31.93
CA ALA A 263 47.35 17.95 -32.03
C ALA A 263 46.94 18.50 -30.66
N LEU A 264 46.71 17.64 -29.66
CA LEU A 264 46.39 18.05 -28.28
C LEU A 264 47.55 18.81 -27.64
N ILE A 265 48.79 18.35 -27.83
CA ILE A 265 50.01 18.99 -27.29
C ILE A 265 50.27 20.33 -27.98
N ASN A 266 50.17 20.39 -29.31
CA ASN A 266 50.42 21.61 -30.09
C ASN A 266 49.31 22.66 -29.96
N ARG A 267 48.21 22.33 -29.26
CA ARG A 267 47.12 23.25 -28.92
C ARG A 267 46.94 23.41 -27.42
N ARG A 268 47.98 23.10 -26.63
CA ARG A 268 48.01 23.20 -25.15
C ARG A 268 47.35 24.45 -24.58
N PRO A 269 47.60 25.69 -25.07
CA PRO A 269 46.98 26.88 -24.50
C PRO A 269 45.46 26.86 -24.50
N TRP A 270 44.84 26.10 -25.41
CA TRP A 270 43.39 25.95 -25.55
C TRP A 270 42.88 24.67 -24.91
N THR A 271 43.61 23.57 -25.04
CA THR A 271 43.22 22.29 -24.44
C THR A 271 43.39 22.31 -22.92
N GLN A 272 44.31 23.10 -22.36
CA GLN A 272 44.46 23.28 -20.92
C GLN A 272 43.31 24.11 -20.29
N GLN A 273 42.55 24.87 -21.08
CA GLN A 273 41.41 25.68 -20.57
C GLN A 273 40.17 24.85 -20.23
N ILE A 274 40.23 23.52 -20.36
CA ILE A 274 39.11 22.65 -20.01
C ILE A 274 38.87 22.71 -18.50
N GLY A 275 37.64 23.05 -18.12
CA GLY A 275 37.17 22.94 -16.75
C GLY A 275 36.69 21.53 -16.47
N PHE A 276 37.56 20.67 -15.95
CA PHE A 276 37.17 19.33 -15.50
C PHE A 276 36.41 19.38 -14.17
N PHE A 277 35.35 18.58 -14.07
CA PHE A 277 34.74 18.27 -12.77
C PHE A 277 35.62 17.29 -11.98
N SER A 278 35.47 17.27 -10.65
CA SER A 278 36.25 16.39 -9.77
C SER A 278 36.16 14.91 -10.17
N ASN A 279 34.95 14.43 -10.48
CA ASN A 279 34.74 13.05 -10.94
C ASN A 279 35.46 12.73 -12.25
N GLU A 280 35.56 13.71 -13.15
CA GLU A 280 36.28 13.55 -14.43
C GLU A 280 37.79 13.50 -14.18
N LEU A 281 38.33 14.36 -13.31
CA LEU A 281 39.73 14.31 -12.90
C LEU A 281 40.10 12.96 -12.28
N ILE A 282 39.25 12.45 -11.37
CA ILE A 282 39.44 11.14 -10.73
C ILE A 282 39.43 10.03 -11.78
N HIS A 283 38.50 10.09 -12.74
CA HIS A 283 38.43 9.10 -13.82
C HIS A 283 39.68 9.16 -14.72
N LEU A 284 40.11 10.37 -15.11
CA LEU A 284 41.29 10.59 -15.93
C LEU A 284 42.56 10.09 -15.22
N ALA A 285 42.74 10.40 -13.94
CA ALA A 285 43.88 9.90 -13.17
C ALA A 285 43.95 8.37 -13.18
N LYS A 286 42.80 7.68 -13.01
CA LYS A 286 42.72 6.21 -13.07
C LYS A 286 43.06 5.67 -14.45
N VAL A 287 42.58 6.30 -15.52
CA VAL A 287 42.80 5.86 -16.91
C VAL A 287 44.25 6.09 -17.35
N PHE A 288 44.85 7.20 -16.96
CA PHE A 288 46.23 7.56 -17.34
C PHE A 288 47.30 6.92 -16.46
N ALA A 289 46.93 6.36 -15.29
CA ALA A 289 47.84 5.62 -14.42
C ALA A 289 48.59 4.47 -15.10
N LEU A 290 48.09 3.94 -16.22
CA LEU A 290 48.71 2.84 -16.96
C LEU A 290 49.42 3.30 -18.25
N ALA A 291 49.49 4.61 -18.51
CA ALA A 291 50.07 5.16 -19.72
C ALA A 291 51.58 4.87 -19.83
N GLN A 292 52.00 4.32 -20.97
CA GLN A 292 53.43 4.05 -21.25
C GLN A 292 54.07 5.08 -22.18
N ASN A 293 53.25 5.69 -23.05
CA ASN A 293 53.67 6.66 -24.05
C ASN A 293 53.95 8.04 -23.41
N ASP A 294 55.08 8.66 -23.76
CA ASP A 294 55.53 9.93 -23.16
C ASP A 294 54.66 11.13 -23.54
N ASP A 295 54.06 11.13 -24.74
CA ASP A 295 53.09 12.16 -25.15
C ASP A 295 51.82 12.06 -24.31
N VAL A 296 51.39 10.84 -23.97
CA VAL A 296 50.23 10.61 -23.11
C VAL A 296 50.50 11.12 -21.69
N VAL A 297 51.69 10.87 -21.15
CA VAL A 297 52.13 11.43 -19.86
C VAL A 297 52.15 12.95 -19.94
N THR A 298 52.73 13.53 -20.99
CA THR A 298 52.77 14.97 -21.23
C THR A 298 51.36 15.56 -21.27
N ILE A 299 50.43 14.93 -21.99
CA ILE A 299 49.02 15.35 -22.05
C ILE A 299 48.39 15.32 -20.66
N PHE A 300 48.57 14.25 -19.89
CA PHE A 300 48.01 14.17 -18.55
C PHE A 300 48.50 15.31 -17.66
N ILE A 301 49.80 15.57 -17.67
CA ILE A 301 50.40 16.60 -16.82
C ILE A 301 49.97 17.99 -17.30
N GLU A 302 50.20 18.31 -18.57
CA GLU A 302 50.04 19.65 -19.13
C GLU A 302 48.59 20.07 -19.32
N ILE A 303 47.71 19.12 -19.62
CA ILE A 303 46.31 19.42 -19.94
C ILE A 303 45.39 19.07 -18.77
N VAL A 304 45.64 17.99 -18.02
CA VAL A 304 44.75 17.59 -16.92
C VAL A 304 45.22 18.17 -15.60
N VAL A 305 46.45 17.87 -15.16
CA VAL A 305 46.96 18.26 -13.83
C VAL A 305 47.16 19.78 -13.73
N LYS A 306 47.69 20.41 -14.79
CA LYS A 306 47.89 21.87 -14.86
C LYS A 306 46.62 22.65 -15.25
N SER A 307 45.48 21.99 -15.46
CA SER A 307 44.24 22.69 -15.83
C SER A 307 43.70 23.59 -14.70
N PRO A 308 42.94 24.66 -15.04
CA PRO A 308 42.18 25.41 -14.06
C PRO A 308 41.20 24.52 -13.25
N GLY A 309 40.67 23.45 -13.86
CA GLY A 309 39.79 22.49 -13.19
C GLY A 309 40.48 21.77 -12.03
N CYS A 310 41.67 21.22 -12.28
CA CYS A 310 42.46 20.54 -11.25
C CYS A 310 42.89 21.53 -10.15
N SER A 311 43.43 22.69 -10.53
CA SER A 311 43.80 23.76 -9.59
C SER A 311 42.62 24.18 -8.72
N ARG A 312 41.43 24.33 -9.29
CA ARG A 312 40.20 24.63 -8.54
C ARG A 312 39.85 23.53 -7.54
N CYS A 313 39.90 22.26 -7.95
CA CYS A 313 39.61 21.15 -7.04
C CYS A 313 40.60 21.08 -5.85
N LEU A 314 41.89 21.37 -6.08
CA LEU A 314 42.89 21.40 -5.01
C LEU A 314 42.72 22.59 -4.04
N ASN A 315 41.97 23.62 -4.45
CA ASN A 315 41.62 24.79 -3.65
C ASN A 315 40.24 24.68 -2.97
N MET A 316 39.49 23.61 -3.20
CA MET A 316 38.15 23.42 -2.63
C MET A 316 38.12 22.19 -1.73
N ASP A 317 37.91 22.40 -0.43
CA ASP A 317 37.92 21.32 0.58
C ASP A 317 36.99 20.16 0.24
N GLN A 318 35.82 20.45 -0.36
CA GLN A 318 34.83 19.44 -0.74
C GLN A 318 35.38 18.36 -1.70
N TYR A 319 36.33 18.71 -2.56
CA TYR A 319 36.81 17.82 -3.63
C TYR A 319 38.29 17.45 -3.51
N LYS A 320 39.03 18.21 -2.69
CA LYS A 320 40.48 18.13 -2.57
C LYS A 320 40.96 16.72 -2.23
N GLY A 321 40.37 16.08 -1.22
CA GLY A 321 40.79 14.76 -0.75
C GLY A 321 40.69 13.68 -1.84
N ASP A 322 39.56 13.61 -2.53
CA ASP A 322 39.33 12.58 -3.56
C ASP A 322 40.25 12.74 -4.78
N VAL A 323 40.49 13.99 -5.20
CA VAL A 323 41.42 14.28 -6.30
C VAL A 323 42.86 13.95 -5.90
N ILE A 324 43.29 14.31 -4.68
CA ILE A 324 44.62 13.97 -4.15
C ILE A 324 44.80 12.45 -4.09
N ASN A 325 43.82 11.72 -3.57
CA ASN A 325 43.87 10.25 -3.50
C ASN A 325 43.97 9.62 -4.89
N ALA A 326 43.21 10.11 -5.87
CA ALA A 326 43.28 9.63 -7.25
C ALA A 326 44.65 9.91 -7.90
N LEU A 327 45.23 11.10 -7.66
CA LEU A 327 46.58 11.44 -8.12
C LEU A 327 47.63 10.56 -7.44
N LYS A 328 47.52 10.33 -6.14
CA LYS A 328 48.41 9.45 -5.37
C LYS A 328 48.40 8.03 -5.94
N GLU A 329 47.22 7.45 -6.16
CA GLU A 329 47.11 6.14 -6.80
C GLU A 329 47.73 6.11 -8.21
N CYS A 330 47.56 7.18 -8.98
CA CYS A 330 48.13 7.31 -10.32
C CYS A 330 49.67 7.36 -10.28
N ILE A 331 50.24 8.16 -9.38
CA ILE A 331 51.68 8.32 -9.15
C ILE A 331 52.31 6.98 -8.72
N LEU A 332 51.67 6.25 -7.80
CA LEU A 332 52.14 4.95 -7.34
C LEU A 332 52.23 3.91 -8.47
N LYS A 333 51.34 4.01 -9.46
CA LYS A 333 51.30 3.10 -10.61
C LYS A 333 52.20 3.53 -11.77
N ASN A 334 52.59 4.80 -11.84
CA ASN A 334 53.33 5.36 -12.97
C ASN A 334 54.44 6.32 -12.55
N ASN A 335 55.68 5.80 -12.56
CA ASN A 335 56.85 6.58 -12.18
C ASN A 335 57.14 7.77 -13.11
N LYS A 336 56.72 7.72 -14.40
CA LYS A 336 56.89 8.87 -15.30
C LYS A 336 55.99 10.04 -14.88
N ILE A 337 54.73 9.73 -14.51
CA ILE A 337 53.80 10.73 -13.99
C ILE A 337 54.31 11.30 -12.66
N ARG A 338 54.87 10.46 -11.78
CA ARG A 338 55.51 10.91 -10.55
C ARG A 338 56.55 12.01 -10.79
N ILE A 339 57.52 11.73 -11.66
CA ILE A 339 58.62 12.64 -11.97
C ILE A 339 58.09 13.98 -12.51
N GLU A 340 57.10 13.95 -13.40
CA GLU A 340 56.52 15.18 -13.96
C GLU A 340 55.68 15.96 -12.95
N ILE A 341 55.03 15.30 -11.99
CA ILE A 341 54.33 15.96 -10.88
C ILE A 341 55.34 16.61 -9.92
N GLU A 342 56.47 15.96 -9.63
CA GLU A 342 57.56 16.54 -8.84
C GLU A 342 58.09 17.82 -9.50
N LYS A 343 58.37 17.77 -10.82
CA LYS A 343 58.78 18.96 -11.59
C LYS A 343 57.73 20.06 -11.58
N TYR A 344 56.44 19.71 -11.72
CA TYR A 344 55.38 20.70 -11.67
C TYR A 344 55.28 21.35 -10.29
N LYS A 345 55.39 20.57 -9.21
CA LYS A 345 55.41 21.11 -7.85
C LYS A 345 56.55 22.11 -7.66
N GLU A 346 57.77 21.79 -8.10
CA GLU A 346 58.90 22.73 -8.04
C GLU A 346 58.63 24.04 -8.79
N LEU A 347 57.93 23.98 -9.92
CA LEU A 347 57.50 25.18 -10.64
C LEU A 347 56.48 25.99 -9.84
N VAL A 348 55.53 25.34 -9.18
CA VAL A 348 54.55 26.00 -8.30
C VAL A 348 55.24 26.64 -7.09
N ASP A 349 56.19 25.96 -6.47
CA ASP A 349 56.97 26.49 -5.34
C ASP A 349 57.73 27.77 -5.74
N LYS A 350 58.36 27.79 -6.92
CA LYS A 350 59.00 29.00 -7.47
C LYS A 350 58.01 30.14 -7.71
N GLN A 351 56.78 29.83 -8.14
CA GLN A 351 55.73 30.85 -8.28
C GLN A 351 55.34 31.43 -6.93
N ILE A 352 55.21 30.60 -5.89
CA ILE A 352 54.95 31.07 -4.52
C ILE A 352 56.03 32.05 -4.06
N GLU A 353 57.31 31.76 -4.28
CA GLU A 353 58.42 32.66 -3.92
C GLU A 353 58.33 34.04 -4.58
N LEU A 354 57.84 34.10 -5.83
CA LEU A 354 57.60 35.37 -6.54
C LEU A 354 56.45 36.16 -5.90
N TYR A 355 55.37 35.49 -5.49
CA TYR A 355 54.19 36.13 -4.90
C TYR A 355 54.34 36.44 -3.40
N VAL A 356 55.19 35.75 -2.65
CA VAL A 356 55.47 36.07 -1.24
C VAL A 356 56.11 37.47 -1.10
N LYS A 357 56.81 37.94 -2.13
CA LYS A 357 57.34 39.31 -2.20
C LYS A 357 56.26 40.38 -2.40
N ASN A 358 55.02 40.00 -2.76
CA ASN A 358 53.86 40.87 -2.94
C ASN A 358 52.57 40.15 -2.49
N PRO A 359 52.18 40.24 -1.19
CA PRO A 359 51.07 39.46 -0.66
C PRO A 359 49.78 39.71 -1.46
N SER A 360 49.29 38.64 -2.08
CA SER A 360 48.10 38.64 -2.92
C SER A 360 47.37 37.31 -2.76
N ILE A 361 46.07 37.30 -3.08
CA ILE A 361 45.20 36.10 -3.10
C ILE A 361 45.81 34.97 -3.97
N LEU A 362 46.66 35.33 -4.95
CA LEU A 362 47.40 34.38 -5.79
C LEU A 362 48.39 33.53 -4.99
N ALA A 363 49.02 34.06 -3.93
CA ALA A 363 49.96 33.30 -3.11
C ALA A 363 49.28 32.13 -2.40
N GLU A 364 48.11 32.37 -1.79
CA GLU A 364 47.31 31.32 -1.14
C GLU A 364 46.83 30.26 -2.14
N HIS A 365 46.40 30.69 -3.33
CA HIS A 365 46.00 29.80 -4.41
C HIS A 365 47.11 28.80 -4.79
N TYR A 366 48.34 29.29 -4.99
CA TYR A 366 49.48 28.42 -5.33
C TYR A 366 49.96 27.57 -4.15
N GLN A 367 49.89 28.08 -2.91
CA GLN A 367 50.18 27.29 -1.72
C GLN A 367 49.26 26.08 -1.58
N ASN A 368 47.97 26.24 -1.86
CA ASN A 368 47.01 25.14 -1.84
C ASN A 368 47.32 24.08 -2.90
N ILE A 369 47.71 24.50 -4.10
CA ILE A 369 48.15 23.58 -5.17
C ILE A 369 49.42 22.83 -4.74
N ALA A 370 50.46 23.54 -4.30
CA ALA A 370 51.72 22.93 -3.86
C ALA A 370 51.50 21.91 -2.74
N LYS A 371 50.65 22.25 -1.76
CA LYS A 371 50.26 21.36 -0.67
C LYS A 371 49.54 20.12 -1.19
N GLY A 372 48.57 20.27 -2.09
CA GLY A 372 47.85 19.14 -2.68
C GLY A 372 48.75 18.20 -3.49
N LEU A 373 49.69 18.76 -4.26
CA LEU A 373 50.69 17.97 -4.99
C LEU A 373 51.65 17.26 -4.03
N GLN A 374 52.09 17.93 -2.96
CA GLN A 374 52.94 17.31 -1.94
C GLN A 374 52.23 16.15 -1.23
N GLU A 375 50.96 16.31 -0.88
CA GLU A 375 50.15 15.25 -0.28
C GLU A 375 50.00 14.06 -1.24
N ALA A 376 49.79 14.30 -2.53
CA ALA A 376 49.72 13.25 -3.54
C ALA A 376 51.06 12.50 -3.72
N LEU A 377 52.19 13.18 -3.55
CA LEU A 377 53.54 12.60 -3.62
C LEU A 377 53.98 11.88 -2.34
N SER A 378 53.27 12.09 -1.23
CA SER A 378 53.63 11.51 0.07
C SER A 378 53.06 10.09 0.19
N ASN A 379 53.92 9.12 0.53
CA ASN A 379 53.53 7.71 0.68
C ASN A 379 52.57 7.48 1.85
#